data_AF-A0A226EVL5-F1
#
_entry.id   AF-A0A226EVL5-F1
#
_cell.length_a   1.000
_cell.length_b   1.000
_cell.length_c   1.000
_cell.angle_alpha   90.00
_cell.angle_beta   90.00
_cell.angle_gamma   90.00
#
_symmetry.space_group_name_H-M   'P 1'
#
loop_
_entity.id
_entity.type
_entity.pdbx_description
1 polymer ?
#
loop_
_entity_poly.entity_id
_entity_poly.type
_entity_poly.pdbx_seq_one_letter_code
_entity_poly.pdbx_strand_id
1 'polypeptide(L)'
;MEENLTLSNCPGLEALDFRPHHPCFNLSDTKPCDEEWPCEIRLFWLQIHPFITLTRTFLSYGSLVIITLGIILNSLSVYIFISSGLAKNGSGVYLIALAFCDTGNLIVNILIGVWRGASHEFNGYFMETEWLCRTHGVFVEVFQTISAWIVVAFTVERSLAVWYPMLFRQSRNRRAKVVVATLATVFTLFCLSKLFLTGFEKDSVFGYVPCNSQRYVWEGMAYVRIAFQTWIPTIIVFTFNCLMFWKLRKIKINRQRLTEHTRNLPNRSGPQRKHSFINKPSPTNPMLIAVSLAYLVLVFPLGAVQTVELYWNLHHHAPISVLEPQKSAYVHWLMYKILLKYIRSFFFGFYQFNFAINFFLYFAAGVEFRRYLQKRVKRMYAVATAKCSCGRITEGNGPLQSCASNASNATSTSALPLHSSPSTSTLVQMVNAPMNMAQLKMMTL
;
A
#
# COMPACT_ATOMS: atom_id res chain seq x y z
N MET A 1 -18.25 -14.40 41.84
CA MET A 1 -17.54 -15.20 42.86
C MET A 1 -16.21 -14.51 43.06
N GLU A 2 -16.21 -13.56 43.99
CA GLU A 2 -15.04 -12.78 44.40
C GLU A 2 -14.08 -13.75 45.10
N GLU A 3 -13.02 -14.14 44.42
CA GLU A 3 -11.86 -14.74 45.07
C GLU A 3 -10.91 -13.60 45.44
N ASN A 4 -10.73 -13.42 46.75
CA ASN A 4 -9.75 -12.53 47.35
C ASN A 4 -8.37 -12.76 46.72
N LEU A 5 -7.99 -11.91 45.76
CA LEU A 5 -6.60 -11.75 45.36
C LEU A 5 -5.84 -11.14 46.53
N THR A 6 -5.33 -12.00 47.40
CA THR A 6 -4.46 -11.60 48.50
C THR A 6 -3.19 -10.97 47.92
N LEU A 7 -2.80 -9.86 48.52
CA LEU A 7 -1.61 -9.03 48.26
C LEU A 7 -0.27 -9.81 48.16
N SER A 8 -0.25 -11.12 48.44
CA SER A 8 0.91 -12.00 48.43
C SER A 8 1.36 -12.47 47.05
N ASN A 9 0.51 -12.38 46.02
CA ASN A 9 0.82 -12.82 44.64
C ASN A 9 1.01 -11.66 43.65
N CYS A 10 1.18 -10.44 44.16
CA CYS A 10 1.38 -9.30 43.27
C CYS A 10 2.73 -9.41 42.56
N PRO A 11 2.76 -9.52 41.22
CA PRO A 11 4.03 -9.51 40.53
C PRO A 11 4.71 -8.17 40.79
N GLY A 12 5.99 -8.22 41.13
CA GLY A 12 6.80 -7.02 41.21
C GLY A 12 6.73 -6.28 39.88
N LEU A 13 6.99 -4.97 39.90
CA LEU A 13 7.28 -4.18 38.70
C LEU A 13 8.34 -4.85 37.82
N GLU A 14 9.10 -5.75 38.44
CA GLU A 14 10.11 -6.54 37.80
C GLU A 14 9.66 -7.45 36.65
N ALA A 15 8.42 -7.92 36.73
CA ALA A 15 7.83 -8.81 35.74
C ALA A 15 7.41 -8.08 34.45
N LEU A 16 7.54 -6.75 34.39
CA LEU A 16 7.16 -5.92 33.26
C LEU A 16 8.33 -5.74 32.28
N ASP A 17 8.14 -6.18 31.03
CA ASP A 17 9.20 -6.27 30.00
C ASP A 17 9.56 -4.94 29.31
N PHE A 18 8.92 -3.83 29.68
CA PHE A 18 9.18 -2.49 29.14
C PHE A 18 10.05 -1.61 30.06
N ARG A 19 10.69 -2.22 31.06
CA ARG A 19 11.43 -1.54 32.14
C ARG A 19 12.47 -0.48 31.73
N PRO A 20 13.29 -0.61 30.67
CA PRO A 20 14.34 0.38 30.42
C PRO A 20 13.85 1.70 29.77
N HIS A 21 12.57 1.84 29.45
CA HIS A 21 12.09 2.95 28.61
C HIS A 21 10.95 3.79 29.21
N HIS A 22 10.43 3.45 30.39
CA HIS A 22 9.40 4.26 31.05
C HIS A 22 10.04 5.21 32.08
N PRO A 23 9.71 6.52 32.07
CA PRO A 23 10.29 7.50 32.99
C PRO A 23 10.14 7.12 34.46
N CYS A 24 9.07 6.39 34.79
CA CYS A 24 8.82 5.93 36.15
C CYS A 24 9.92 4.98 36.65
N PHE A 25 10.55 4.15 35.80
CA PHE A 25 11.61 3.21 36.21
C PHE A 25 13.01 3.83 36.33
N ASN A 26 13.18 5.09 35.92
CA ASN A 26 14.46 5.82 36.04
C ASN A 26 14.52 6.73 37.28
N LEU A 27 13.43 6.79 38.07
CA LEU A 27 13.36 7.58 39.29
C LEU A 27 13.78 6.73 40.50
N SER A 28 14.53 7.34 41.42
CA SER A 28 14.97 6.72 42.69
C SER A 28 13.81 6.40 43.64
N ASP A 29 12.62 6.92 43.37
CA ASP A 29 11.39 6.69 44.13
C ASP A 29 10.40 5.89 43.27
N THR A 30 10.16 4.63 43.64
CA THR A 30 9.28 3.70 42.89
C THR A 30 7.81 3.81 43.28
N LYS A 31 7.47 4.56 44.34
CA LYS A 31 6.08 4.85 44.74
C LYS A 31 5.21 5.39 43.60
N PRO A 32 5.67 6.36 42.78
CA PRO A 32 4.91 6.82 41.61
C PRO A 32 4.66 5.71 40.56
N CYS A 33 5.54 4.70 40.46
CA CYS A 33 5.32 3.56 39.55
C CYS A 33 4.25 2.61 40.07
N ASP A 34 4.19 2.39 41.39
CA ASP A 34 3.21 1.51 41.99
C ASP A 34 1.79 2.06 41.86
N GLU A 35 1.66 3.40 41.85
CA GLU A 35 0.40 4.12 41.57
C GLU A 35 0.01 4.06 40.08
N GLU A 36 0.97 4.21 39.16
CA GLU A 36 0.73 4.13 37.71
C GLU A 36 0.48 2.70 37.21
N TRP A 37 1.11 1.71 37.85
CA TRP A 37 0.95 0.29 37.55
C TRP A 37 0.46 -0.48 38.78
N PRO A 38 -0.84 -0.36 39.14
CA PRO A 38 -1.45 -1.16 40.19
C PRO A 38 -1.31 -2.65 39.95
N CYS A 39 -1.46 -3.44 41.01
CA CYS A 39 -1.29 -4.89 40.98
C CYS A 39 -2.15 -5.58 39.91
N GLU A 40 -3.40 -5.14 39.81
CA GLU A 40 -4.42 -5.63 38.88
C GLU A 40 -3.96 -5.44 37.42
N ILE A 41 -3.28 -4.32 37.13
CA ILE A 41 -2.73 -4.03 35.80
C ILE A 41 -1.54 -4.92 35.49
N ARG A 42 -0.67 -5.20 36.48
CA ARG A 42 0.48 -6.11 36.27
C ARG A 42 0.03 -7.53 36.00
N LEU A 43 -0.97 -8.01 36.73
CA LEU A 43 -1.57 -9.32 36.49
C LEU A 43 -2.22 -9.39 35.11
N PHE A 44 -3.00 -8.37 34.74
CA PHE A 44 -3.57 -8.26 33.41
C PHE A 44 -2.49 -8.26 32.33
N TRP A 45 -1.42 -7.50 32.52
CA TRP A 45 -0.27 -7.45 31.61
C TRP A 45 0.32 -8.84 31.37
N LEU A 46 0.58 -9.60 32.44
CA LEU A 46 1.09 -10.97 32.33
C LEU A 46 0.10 -11.91 31.61
N GLN A 47 -1.21 -11.74 31.84
CA GLN A 47 -2.23 -12.52 31.16
C GLN A 47 -2.25 -12.27 29.63
N ILE A 48 -2.11 -11.02 29.19
CA ILE A 48 -2.09 -10.66 27.77
C ILE A 48 -0.69 -10.70 27.15
N HIS A 49 0.35 -10.96 27.94
CA HIS A 49 1.74 -10.96 27.51
C HIS A 49 1.99 -11.81 26.25
N PRO A 50 1.46 -13.04 26.09
CA PRO A 50 1.62 -13.82 24.86
C PRO A 50 1.10 -13.09 23.60
N PHE A 51 -0.02 -12.38 23.72
CA PHE A 51 -0.57 -11.57 22.62
C PHE A 51 0.27 -10.34 22.33
N ILE A 52 0.80 -9.69 23.38
CA ILE A 52 1.76 -8.58 23.25
C ILE A 52 3.01 -9.04 22.51
N THR A 53 3.62 -10.15 22.94
CA THR A 53 4.83 -10.71 22.32
C THR A 53 4.57 -11.11 20.87
N LEU A 54 3.44 -11.75 20.58
CA LEU A 54 3.04 -12.07 19.21
C LEU A 54 2.96 -10.80 18.35
N THR A 55 2.28 -9.77 18.85
CA THR A 55 2.08 -8.50 18.13
C THR A 55 3.39 -7.76 17.91
N ARG A 56 4.25 -7.66 18.93
CA ARG A 56 5.58 -7.04 18.82
C ARG A 56 6.49 -7.80 17.86
N THR A 57 6.49 -9.14 17.93
CA THR A 57 7.25 -10.00 17.02
C THR A 57 6.78 -9.82 15.58
N PHE A 58 5.46 -9.79 15.36
CA PHE A 58 4.88 -9.56 14.04
C PHE A 58 5.23 -8.17 13.50
N LEU A 59 5.15 -7.12 14.32
CA LEU A 59 5.49 -5.76 13.92
C LEU A 59 6.98 -5.50 13.76
N SER A 60 7.85 -6.24 14.43
CA SER A 60 9.30 -6.11 14.26
C SER A 60 9.76 -6.91 13.04
N TYR A 61 9.69 -8.25 13.13
CA TYR A 61 10.24 -9.13 12.09
C TYR A 61 9.32 -9.25 10.87
N GLY A 62 8.01 -9.37 11.08
CA GLY A 62 7.03 -9.46 9.99
C GLY A 62 7.04 -8.21 9.12
N SER A 63 7.10 -7.01 9.71
CA SER A 63 7.21 -5.76 8.96
C SER A 63 8.47 -5.69 8.10
N LEU A 64 9.63 -6.17 8.58
CA LEU A 64 10.87 -6.19 7.78
C LEU A 64 10.75 -7.11 6.54
N VAL A 65 10.09 -8.25 6.69
CA VAL A 65 9.78 -9.14 5.56
C VAL A 65 8.83 -8.45 4.58
N ILE A 66 7.80 -7.76 5.07
CA ILE A 66 6.85 -7.03 4.24
C ILE A 66 7.54 -5.87 3.50
N ILE A 67 8.43 -5.12 4.16
CA ILE A 67 9.21 -4.04 3.54
C ILE A 67 10.09 -4.57 2.42
N THR A 68 10.90 -5.60 2.70
CA THR A 68 11.84 -6.15 1.72
C THR A 68 11.12 -6.72 0.50
N LEU A 69 10.11 -7.57 0.72
CA LEU A 69 9.29 -8.10 -0.37
C LEU A 69 8.53 -7.00 -1.09
N GLY A 70 7.91 -6.07 -0.37
CA GLY A 70 7.12 -4.99 -0.94
C GLY A 70 7.92 -4.08 -1.85
N ILE A 71 9.11 -3.62 -1.43
CA ILE A 71 9.99 -2.78 -2.25
C ILE A 71 10.41 -3.53 -3.53
N ILE A 72 10.85 -4.79 -3.40
CA ILE A 72 11.29 -5.61 -4.54
C ILE A 72 10.13 -5.82 -5.53
N LEU A 73 8.96 -6.22 -5.03
CA LEU A 73 7.82 -6.61 -5.85
C LEU A 73 7.06 -5.41 -6.44
N ASN A 74 7.02 -4.26 -5.75
CA ASN A 74 6.50 -3.02 -6.30
C ASN A 74 7.43 -2.49 -7.40
N SER A 75 8.75 -2.53 -7.19
CA SER A 75 9.73 -2.16 -8.22
C SER A 75 9.61 -3.05 -9.46
N LEU A 76 9.48 -4.35 -9.26
CA LEU A 76 9.25 -5.32 -10.34
C LEU A 76 7.93 -5.06 -11.07
N SER A 77 6.86 -4.72 -10.33
CA SER A 77 5.56 -4.33 -10.92
C SER A 77 5.72 -3.12 -11.85
N VAL A 78 6.36 -2.05 -11.37
CA VAL A 78 6.61 -0.83 -12.17
C VAL A 78 7.41 -1.17 -13.42
N TYR A 79 8.50 -1.93 -13.28
CA TYR A 79 9.32 -2.37 -14.41
C TYR A 79 8.50 -3.15 -15.45
N ILE A 80 7.65 -4.09 -15.02
CA ILE A 80 6.79 -4.86 -15.91
C ILE A 80 5.79 -3.96 -16.63
N PHE A 81 5.10 -3.06 -15.92
CA PHE A 81 4.11 -2.17 -16.54
C PHE A 81 4.72 -1.24 -17.58
N ILE A 82 5.90 -0.68 -17.31
CA ILE A 82 6.61 0.20 -18.23
C ILE A 82 7.11 -0.61 -19.44
N SER A 83 7.85 -1.70 -19.20
CA SER A 83 8.53 -2.45 -20.26
C SER A 83 7.58 -3.22 -21.19
N SER A 84 6.41 -3.62 -20.70
CA SER A 84 5.38 -4.29 -21.50
C SER A 84 4.51 -3.34 -22.31
N GLY A 85 4.62 -2.03 -22.07
CA GLY A 85 3.69 -1.05 -22.61
C GLY A 85 2.29 -1.08 -21.99
N LEU A 86 2.03 -1.91 -20.97
CA LEU A 86 0.75 -1.90 -20.22
C LEU A 86 0.51 -0.57 -19.51
N ALA A 87 1.56 0.21 -19.24
CA ALA A 87 1.49 1.61 -18.79
C ALA A 87 0.71 2.51 -19.76
N LYS A 88 0.64 2.13 -21.05
CA LYS A 88 -0.17 2.80 -22.08
C LYS A 88 -1.65 2.40 -22.01
N ASN A 89 -2.08 1.70 -20.97
CA ASN A 89 -3.50 1.56 -20.64
C ASN A 89 -3.78 2.41 -19.40
N GLY A 90 -4.94 3.08 -19.32
CA GLY A 90 -5.19 3.99 -18.20
C GLY A 90 -5.18 3.29 -16.84
N SER A 91 -5.47 1.99 -16.79
CA SER A 91 -5.27 1.17 -15.58
C SER A 91 -3.81 1.04 -15.16
N GLY A 92 -2.89 0.88 -16.11
CA GLY A 92 -1.46 0.79 -15.82
C GLY A 92 -0.92 2.07 -15.17
N VAL A 93 -1.48 3.23 -15.51
CA VAL A 93 -1.12 4.51 -14.87
C VAL A 93 -1.45 4.51 -13.39
N TYR A 94 -2.68 4.13 -13.01
CA TYR A 94 -3.06 4.03 -11.58
C TYR A 94 -2.20 3.03 -10.83
N LEU A 95 -1.91 1.87 -11.43
CA LEU A 95 -1.16 0.80 -10.78
C LEU A 95 0.33 1.13 -10.60
N ILE A 96 0.93 1.85 -11.55
CA ILE A 96 2.29 2.38 -11.38
C ILE A 96 2.30 3.41 -10.25
N ALA A 97 1.37 4.36 -10.26
CA ALA A 97 1.28 5.38 -9.22
C ALA A 97 1.02 4.76 -7.83
N LEU A 98 0.19 3.72 -7.77
CA LEU A 98 -0.07 2.93 -6.56
C LEU A 98 1.22 2.28 -6.05
N ALA A 99 1.96 1.58 -6.91
CA ALA A 99 3.23 0.94 -6.53
C ALA A 99 4.28 1.95 -6.01
N PHE A 100 4.33 3.17 -6.59
CA PHE A 100 5.16 4.25 -6.05
C PHE A 100 4.71 4.69 -4.66
N CYS A 101 3.41 4.91 -4.46
CA CYS A 101 2.89 5.35 -3.16
C CYS A 101 3.03 4.26 -2.09
N ASP A 102 2.80 3.01 -2.46
CA ASP A 102 2.98 1.85 -1.59
C ASP A 102 4.45 1.69 -1.17
N THR A 103 5.39 1.86 -2.11
CA THR A 103 6.83 1.87 -1.82
C THR A 103 7.20 3.02 -0.89
N GLY A 104 6.66 4.23 -1.14
CA GLY A 104 6.81 5.36 -0.24
C GLY A 104 6.32 5.04 1.17
N ASN A 105 5.12 4.48 1.32
CA ASN A 105 4.57 4.13 2.63
C ASN A 105 5.38 3.02 3.34
N LEU A 106 5.85 2.00 2.62
CA LEU A 106 6.75 0.98 3.18
C LEU A 106 8.04 1.61 3.75
N ILE A 107 8.58 2.62 3.08
CA ILE A 107 9.80 3.31 3.54
C ILE A 107 9.49 4.30 4.66
N VAL A 108 8.66 5.31 4.40
CA VAL A 108 8.51 6.44 5.32
C VAL A 108 7.69 6.11 6.56
N ASN A 109 6.72 5.21 6.46
CA ASN A 109 5.85 4.86 7.58
C ASN A 109 6.37 3.62 8.30
N ILE A 110 6.56 2.54 7.55
CA ILE A 110 6.83 1.23 8.15
C ILE A 110 8.32 1.10 8.50
N LEU A 111 9.25 1.29 7.55
CA LEU A 111 10.69 1.13 7.82
C LEU A 111 11.19 2.14 8.85
N ILE A 112 10.92 3.44 8.64
CA ILE A 112 11.30 4.47 9.63
C ILE A 112 10.59 4.22 10.96
N GLY A 113 9.32 3.80 10.95
CA GLY A 113 8.58 3.49 12.17
C GLY A 113 9.17 2.34 12.98
N VAL A 114 9.55 1.23 12.32
CA VAL A 114 10.26 0.11 12.94
C VAL A 114 11.61 0.56 13.51
N TRP A 115 12.38 1.34 12.74
CA TRP A 115 13.69 1.82 13.19
C TRP A 115 13.56 2.74 14.42
N ARG A 116 12.61 3.68 14.40
CA ARG A 116 12.30 4.54 15.56
C ARG A 116 11.85 3.74 16.78
N GLY A 117 11.11 2.64 16.57
CA GLY A 117 10.70 1.74 17.64
C GLY A 117 11.85 0.89 18.21
N ALA A 118 12.81 0.52 17.36
CA ALA A 118 13.92 -0.35 17.72
C ALA A 118 15.12 0.38 18.34
N SER A 119 15.32 1.68 18.04
CA SER A 119 16.46 2.47 18.51
C SER A 119 16.02 3.79 19.13
N HIS A 120 16.29 3.93 20.42
CA HIS A 120 16.02 5.17 21.16
C HIS A 120 16.88 6.33 20.63
N GLU A 121 18.15 6.08 20.30
CA GLU A 121 19.05 7.08 19.69
C GLU A 121 18.49 7.58 18.36
N PHE A 122 18.01 6.66 17.50
CA PHE A 122 17.42 7.04 16.22
C PHE A 122 16.13 7.84 16.42
N ASN A 123 15.28 7.45 17.38
CA ASN A 123 14.09 8.24 17.73
C ASN A 123 14.47 9.61 18.32
N GLY A 124 15.60 9.71 19.03
CA GLY A 124 16.14 10.94 19.60
C GLY A 124 16.25 12.07 18.57
N TYR A 125 16.77 11.78 17.37
CA TYR A 125 16.83 12.78 16.29
C TYR A 125 15.47 13.42 15.95
N PHE A 126 14.38 12.64 16.00
CA PHE A 126 13.03 13.13 15.75
C PHE A 126 12.45 13.91 16.94
N MET A 127 12.87 13.59 18.16
CA MET A 127 12.43 14.28 19.37
C MET A 127 13.14 15.63 19.53
N GLU A 128 14.42 15.70 19.15
CA GLU A 128 15.24 16.91 19.22
C GLU A 128 14.98 17.86 18.05
N THR A 129 14.73 17.30 16.85
CA THR A 129 14.50 18.10 15.64
C THR A 129 13.02 18.15 15.28
N GLU A 130 12.33 19.18 15.77
CA GLU A 130 10.88 19.33 15.56
C GLU A 130 10.49 19.32 14.07
N TRP A 131 11.27 20.01 13.21
CA TRP A 131 11.00 20.06 11.78
C TRP A 131 11.06 18.67 11.12
N LEU A 132 12.04 17.84 11.49
CA LEU A 132 12.17 16.47 11.00
C LEU A 132 10.96 15.63 11.37
N CYS A 133 10.47 15.75 12.60
CA CYS A 133 9.29 15.00 13.00
C CYS A 133 7.99 15.50 12.36
N ARG A 134 7.79 16.82 12.27
CA ARG A 134 6.61 17.40 11.59
C ARG A 134 6.55 16.98 10.13
N THR A 135 7.67 17.08 9.41
CA THR A 135 7.75 16.68 8.00
C THR A 135 7.60 15.17 7.82
N HIS A 136 8.21 14.34 8.68
CA HIS A 136 8.00 12.89 8.67
C HIS A 136 6.52 12.51 8.77
N GLY A 137 5.79 13.12 9.72
CA GLY A 137 4.36 12.91 9.87
C GLY A 137 3.54 13.28 8.62
N VAL A 138 3.93 14.35 7.91
CA VAL A 138 3.31 14.74 6.63
C VAL A 138 3.59 13.70 5.55
N PHE A 139 4.84 13.26 5.38
CA PHE A 139 5.17 12.25 4.36
C PHE A 139 4.42 10.95 4.57
N VAL A 140 4.33 10.48 5.82
CA VAL A 140 3.50 9.32 6.19
C VAL A 140 2.06 9.51 5.72
N GLU A 141 1.46 10.67 6.03
CA GLU A 141 0.09 10.96 5.65
C GLU A 141 -0.10 11.07 4.13
N VAL A 142 0.84 11.69 3.41
CA VAL A 142 0.82 11.86 1.96
C VAL A 142 0.80 10.50 1.25
N PHE A 143 1.76 9.62 1.55
CA PHE A 143 1.86 8.33 0.87
C PHE A 143 0.68 7.42 1.19
N GLN A 144 0.25 7.40 2.46
CA GLN A 144 -0.91 6.64 2.89
C GLN A 144 -2.20 7.13 2.21
N THR A 145 -2.44 8.44 2.22
CA THR A 145 -3.66 9.04 1.67
C THR A 145 -3.70 8.86 0.16
N ILE A 146 -2.63 9.20 -0.56
CA ILE A 146 -2.60 9.07 -2.01
C ILE A 146 -2.76 7.61 -2.44
N SER A 147 -2.11 6.64 -1.76
CA SER A 147 -2.31 5.21 -2.04
C SER A 147 -3.79 4.80 -1.93
N ALA A 148 -4.44 5.13 -0.81
CA ALA A 148 -5.86 4.82 -0.60
C ALA A 148 -6.77 5.47 -1.66
N TRP A 149 -6.54 6.73 -2.01
CA TRP A 149 -7.37 7.45 -2.96
C TRP A 149 -7.09 7.09 -4.43
N ILE A 150 -5.90 6.58 -4.75
CA ILE A 150 -5.66 5.91 -6.04
C ILE A 150 -6.54 4.66 -6.14
N VAL A 151 -6.69 3.89 -5.06
CA VAL A 151 -7.59 2.71 -5.03
C VAL A 151 -9.03 3.11 -5.30
N VAL A 152 -9.50 4.16 -4.65
CA VAL A 152 -10.83 4.74 -4.87
C VAL A 152 -10.99 5.16 -6.33
N ALA A 153 -10.07 5.98 -6.84
CA ALA A 153 -10.17 6.56 -8.17
C ALA A 153 -10.21 5.50 -9.28
N PHE A 154 -9.33 4.49 -9.20
CA PHE A 154 -9.37 3.42 -10.20
C PHE A 154 -10.66 2.60 -10.09
N THR A 155 -11.18 2.36 -8.88
CA THR A 155 -12.42 1.61 -8.65
C THR A 155 -13.63 2.35 -9.25
N VAL A 156 -13.73 3.66 -9.00
CA VAL A 156 -14.75 4.53 -9.59
C VAL A 156 -14.63 4.53 -11.11
N GLU A 157 -13.43 4.78 -11.65
CA GLU A 157 -13.22 4.78 -13.10
C GLU A 157 -13.60 3.44 -13.74
N ARG A 158 -13.30 2.33 -13.06
CA ARG A 158 -13.67 0.99 -13.53
C ARG A 158 -15.17 0.78 -13.56
N SER A 159 -15.86 1.12 -12.48
CA SER A 159 -17.31 1.02 -12.43
C SER A 159 -17.92 1.87 -13.54
N LEU A 160 -17.55 3.14 -13.67
CA LEU A 160 -18.03 4.02 -14.73
C LEU A 160 -17.73 3.47 -16.14
N ALA A 161 -16.58 2.84 -16.37
CA ALA A 161 -16.25 2.22 -17.65
C ALA A 161 -17.12 0.98 -17.99
N VAL A 162 -17.62 0.27 -16.98
CA VAL A 162 -18.56 -0.85 -17.16
C VAL A 162 -19.97 -0.34 -17.45
N TRP A 163 -20.37 0.77 -16.82
CA TRP A 163 -21.67 1.39 -17.01
C TRP A 163 -21.77 2.15 -18.33
N TYR A 164 -20.70 2.86 -18.70
CA TYR A 164 -20.64 3.77 -19.85
C TYR A 164 -19.46 3.43 -20.78
N PRO A 165 -19.47 2.24 -21.43
CA PRO A 165 -18.31 1.74 -22.18
C PRO A 165 -17.90 2.64 -23.35
N MET A 166 -18.84 3.34 -24.00
CA MET A 166 -18.55 4.21 -25.15
C MET A 166 -17.82 5.50 -24.73
N LEU A 167 -18.27 6.14 -23.64
CA LEU A 167 -17.66 7.35 -23.10
C LEU A 167 -16.25 7.10 -22.52
N PHE A 168 -16.02 5.91 -21.95
CA PHE A 168 -14.77 5.57 -21.26
C PHE A 168 -13.76 4.79 -22.13
N ARG A 169 -14.02 4.72 -23.44
CA ARG A 169 -13.13 4.08 -24.41
C ARG A 169 -12.06 5.04 -24.95
N GLN A 170 -12.38 6.32 -25.13
CA GLN A 170 -11.46 7.31 -25.68
C GLN A 170 -10.61 7.98 -24.57
N SER A 171 -9.34 8.27 -24.86
CA SER A 171 -8.44 9.07 -23.99
C SER A 171 -8.20 8.55 -22.55
N ARG A 172 -8.38 7.24 -22.30
CA ARG A 172 -8.27 6.64 -20.96
C ARG A 172 -6.94 6.93 -20.25
N ASN A 173 -5.83 6.97 -20.97
CA ASN A 173 -4.52 7.26 -20.39
C ASN A 173 -4.38 8.71 -19.95
N ARG A 174 -4.78 9.66 -20.80
CA ARG A 174 -4.68 11.08 -20.50
C ARG A 174 -5.53 11.39 -19.28
N ARG A 175 -6.75 10.87 -19.23
CA ARG A 175 -7.63 11.01 -18.06
C ARG A 175 -6.99 10.40 -16.81
N ALA A 176 -6.49 9.17 -16.87
CA ALA A 176 -5.85 8.55 -15.71
C ALA A 176 -4.65 9.36 -15.18
N LYS A 177 -3.82 9.90 -16.07
CA LYS A 177 -2.69 10.79 -15.68
C LYS A 177 -3.19 12.06 -15.01
N VAL A 178 -4.20 12.72 -15.59
CA VAL A 178 -4.80 13.93 -15.01
C VAL A 178 -5.38 13.62 -13.63
N VAL A 179 -6.17 12.55 -13.49
CA VAL A 179 -6.76 12.14 -12.21
C VAL A 179 -5.68 11.89 -11.17
N VAL A 180 -4.67 11.06 -11.47
CA VAL A 180 -3.57 10.78 -10.54
C VAL A 180 -2.82 12.06 -10.15
N ALA A 181 -2.50 12.92 -11.11
CA ALA A 181 -1.82 14.19 -10.82
C ALA A 181 -2.67 15.09 -9.92
N THR A 182 -3.96 15.26 -10.24
CA THR A 182 -4.87 16.08 -9.42
C THR A 182 -5.05 15.54 -8.01
N LEU A 183 -5.19 14.22 -7.84
CA LEU A 183 -5.30 13.60 -6.52
C LEU A 183 -4.01 13.78 -5.73
N ALA A 184 -2.85 13.54 -6.36
CA ALA A 184 -1.56 13.74 -5.72
C ALA A 184 -1.39 15.18 -5.24
N THR A 185 -1.72 16.17 -6.07
CA THR A 185 -1.64 17.58 -5.69
C THR A 185 -2.62 17.94 -4.56
N VAL A 186 -3.91 17.63 -4.73
CA VAL A 186 -4.96 18.00 -3.76
C VAL A 186 -4.71 17.35 -2.40
N PHE A 187 -4.40 16.05 -2.36
CA PHE A 187 -4.16 15.38 -1.09
C PHE A 187 -2.83 15.78 -0.46
N THR A 188 -1.79 16.06 -1.26
CA THR A 188 -0.55 16.62 -0.68
C THR A 188 -0.83 17.94 0.03
N LEU A 189 -1.60 18.85 -0.59
CA LEU A 189 -2.00 20.11 0.04
C LEU A 189 -2.80 19.90 1.32
N PHE A 190 -3.73 18.93 1.33
CA PHE A 190 -4.47 18.55 2.54
C PHE A 190 -3.53 18.03 3.64
N CYS A 191 -2.59 17.15 3.31
CA CYS A 191 -1.64 16.58 4.27
C CYS A 191 -0.65 17.60 4.83
N LEU A 192 -0.35 18.70 4.10
CA LEU A 192 0.46 19.80 4.63
C LEU A 192 -0.16 20.44 5.87
N SER A 193 -1.48 20.34 6.07
CA SER A 193 -2.14 20.78 7.30
C SER A 193 -1.55 20.15 8.56
N LYS A 194 -0.95 18.95 8.46
CA LYS A 194 -0.30 18.24 9.57
C LYS A 194 0.97 18.91 10.10
N LEU A 195 1.55 19.87 9.36
CA LEU A 195 2.62 20.73 9.88
C LEU A 195 2.16 21.62 11.04
N PHE A 196 0.87 22.00 11.05
CA PHE A 196 0.31 22.98 11.97
C PHE A 196 -0.78 22.40 12.88
N LEU A 197 -1.59 21.48 12.36
CA LEU A 197 -2.72 20.87 13.05
C LEU A 197 -2.42 19.43 13.43
N THR A 198 -2.55 19.11 14.71
CA THR A 198 -2.47 17.72 15.19
C THR A 198 -3.83 17.25 15.72
N GLY A 199 -4.06 15.95 15.61
CA GLY A 199 -5.16 15.28 16.30
C GLY A 199 -4.64 14.64 17.58
N PHE A 200 -5.42 13.70 18.13
CA PHE A 200 -4.96 12.84 19.22
C PHE A 200 -3.94 11.80 18.72
N GLU A 201 -2.65 12.13 18.83
CA GLU A 201 -1.54 11.20 18.59
C GLU A 201 -0.85 10.90 19.93
N LYS A 202 -1.37 9.95 20.71
CA LYS A 202 -0.82 9.59 22.03
C LYS A 202 0.20 8.44 22.00
N ASP A 203 0.07 7.50 21.05
CA ASP A 203 0.85 6.26 21.05
C ASP A 203 1.14 5.72 19.64
N SER A 204 2.41 5.43 19.32
CA SER A 204 2.81 4.76 18.07
C SER A 204 2.52 3.25 18.09
N VAL A 205 2.15 2.68 16.94
CA VAL A 205 2.06 1.21 16.75
C VAL A 205 3.40 0.53 17.03
N PHE A 206 4.50 1.19 16.66
CA PHE A 206 5.86 0.67 16.79
C PHE A 206 6.48 0.97 18.17
N GLY A 207 5.71 1.50 19.13
CA GLY A 207 6.15 1.65 20.51
C GLY A 207 7.08 2.82 20.81
N TYR A 208 7.42 3.65 19.82
CA TYR A 208 8.17 4.89 20.06
C TYR A 208 7.28 6.03 20.58
N VAL A 209 7.87 6.92 21.37
CA VAL A 209 7.19 8.10 21.93
C VAL A 209 6.88 9.09 20.80
N PRO A 210 5.63 9.62 20.70
CA PRO A 210 5.31 10.64 19.71
C PRO A 210 6.09 11.92 20.00
N CYS A 211 6.40 12.68 18.95
CA CYS A 211 7.20 13.88 19.09
C CYS A 211 6.49 14.96 19.90
N ASN A 212 7.24 15.62 20.77
CA ASN A 212 6.78 16.83 21.42
C ASN A 212 6.78 17.96 20.38
N SER A 213 5.61 18.33 19.86
CA SER A 213 5.49 19.39 18.87
C SER A 213 4.44 20.41 19.28
N GLN A 214 4.74 21.69 19.10
CA GLN A 214 3.81 22.79 19.37
C GLN A 214 2.79 22.97 18.24
N ARG A 215 2.13 21.88 17.84
CA ARG A 215 1.02 21.93 16.88
C ARG A 215 -0.25 22.33 17.60
N TYR A 216 -1.14 23.05 16.92
CA TYR A 216 -2.47 23.30 17.43
C TYR A 216 -3.24 21.97 17.48
N VAL A 217 -3.74 21.63 18.67
CA VAL A 217 -4.51 20.41 18.89
C VAL A 217 -5.97 20.71 18.55
N TRP A 218 -6.46 20.11 17.47
CA TRP A 218 -7.88 20.13 17.16
C TRP A 218 -8.42 18.71 17.22
N GLU A 219 -9.24 18.45 18.23
CA GLU A 219 -9.85 17.14 18.49
C GLU A 219 -10.60 16.60 17.25
N GLY A 220 -11.33 17.48 16.57
CA GLY A 220 -12.05 17.18 15.34
C GLY A 220 -11.15 16.70 14.20
N MET A 221 -9.88 17.10 14.16
CA MET A 221 -8.95 16.72 13.09
C MET A 221 -8.67 15.21 13.08
N ALA A 222 -8.68 14.57 14.26
CA ALA A 222 -8.48 13.12 14.35
C ALA A 222 -9.62 12.37 13.64
N TYR A 223 -10.87 12.78 13.85
CA TYR A 223 -12.04 12.21 13.17
C TYR A 223 -11.97 12.41 11.66
N VAL A 224 -11.63 13.62 11.22
CA VAL A 224 -11.49 13.94 9.79
C VAL A 224 -10.44 13.05 9.15
N ARG A 225 -9.25 12.91 9.77
CA ARG A 225 -8.17 12.07 9.24
C ARG A 225 -8.55 10.58 9.19
N ILE A 226 -9.13 10.04 10.26
CA ILE A 226 -9.57 8.64 10.28
C ILE A 226 -10.63 8.41 9.19
N ALA A 227 -11.63 9.30 9.08
CA ALA A 227 -12.66 9.19 8.05
C ALA A 227 -12.07 9.23 6.63
N PHE A 228 -11.17 10.18 6.35
CA PHE A 228 -10.55 10.34 5.03
C PHE A 228 -9.56 9.23 4.66
N GLN A 229 -8.89 8.63 5.64
CA GLN A 229 -7.88 7.59 5.39
C GLN A 229 -8.47 6.18 5.37
N THR A 230 -9.61 5.96 6.04
CA THR A 230 -10.21 4.62 6.19
C THR A 230 -11.66 4.59 5.69
N TRP A 231 -12.61 5.14 6.43
CA TRP A 231 -14.04 4.95 6.19
C TRP A 231 -14.53 5.45 4.84
N ILE A 232 -14.19 6.67 4.44
CA ILE A 232 -14.64 7.25 3.17
C ILE A 232 -14.11 6.41 2.00
N PRO A 233 -12.79 6.14 1.88
CA PRO A 233 -12.27 5.21 0.88
C PRO A 233 -12.95 3.85 0.87
N THR A 234 -13.09 3.20 2.05
CA THR A 234 -13.68 1.87 2.18
C THR A 234 -15.15 1.84 1.72
N ILE A 235 -15.96 2.82 2.12
CA ILE A 235 -17.37 2.92 1.72
C ILE A 235 -17.50 3.14 0.22
N ILE A 236 -16.70 4.04 -0.36
CA ILE A 236 -16.73 4.31 -1.80
C ILE A 236 -16.30 3.06 -2.58
N VAL A 237 -15.17 2.44 -2.21
CA VAL A 237 -14.66 1.23 -2.87
C VAL A 237 -15.68 0.10 -2.79
N PHE A 238 -16.28 -0.14 -1.63
CA PHE A 238 -17.32 -1.15 -1.46
C PHE A 238 -18.52 -0.88 -2.37
N THR A 239 -19.05 0.34 -2.33
CA THR A 239 -20.23 0.75 -3.10
C THR A 239 -19.99 0.59 -4.60
N PHE A 240 -18.89 1.14 -5.13
CA PHE A 240 -18.60 1.07 -6.56
C PHE A 240 -18.26 -0.34 -7.04
N ASN A 241 -17.66 -1.18 -6.19
CA ASN A 241 -17.49 -2.60 -6.48
C ASN A 241 -18.84 -3.33 -6.57
N CYS A 242 -19.76 -3.10 -5.64
CA CYS A 242 -21.11 -3.67 -5.69
C CYS A 242 -21.86 -3.25 -6.96
N LEU A 243 -21.83 -1.95 -7.31
CA LEU A 243 -22.43 -1.42 -8.55
C LEU A 243 -21.81 -2.04 -9.80
N MET A 244 -20.49 -2.21 -9.82
CA MET A 244 -19.78 -2.86 -10.92
C MET A 244 -20.21 -4.33 -11.05
N PHE A 245 -20.20 -5.11 -9.96
CA PHE A 245 -20.61 -6.51 -9.97
C PHE A 245 -22.06 -6.69 -10.42
N TRP A 246 -22.96 -5.85 -9.93
CA TRP A 246 -24.37 -5.87 -10.32
C TRP A 246 -24.52 -5.66 -11.84
N LYS A 247 -23.86 -4.64 -12.39
CA LYS A 247 -23.91 -4.34 -13.83
C LYS A 247 -23.29 -5.46 -14.67
N LEU A 248 -22.17 -6.04 -14.24
CA LEU A 248 -21.52 -7.16 -14.92
C LEU A 248 -22.41 -8.40 -14.95
N ARG A 249 -23.08 -8.73 -13.83
CA ARG A 249 -24.06 -9.82 -13.77
C ARG A 249 -25.21 -9.58 -14.74
N LYS A 250 -25.77 -8.36 -14.77
CA LYS A 250 -26.83 -7.98 -15.71
C LYS A 250 -26.38 -8.13 -17.17
N ILE A 251 -25.18 -7.68 -17.52
CA ILE A 251 -24.62 -7.84 -18.87
C ILE A 251 -24.47 -9.33 -19.23
N LYS A 252 -23.97 -10.16 -18.30
CA LYS A 252 -23.79 -11.60 -18.52
C LYS A 252 -25.14 -12.29 -18.79
N ILE A 253 -26.16 -12.02 -17.97
CA ILE A 253 -27.50 -12.58 -18.14
C ILE A 253 -28.09 -12.16 -19.49
N ASN A 254 -27.99 -10.88 -19.86
CA ASN A 254 -28.51 -10.41 -21.15
C ASN A 254 -27.79 -11.09 -22.33
N ARG A 255 -26.47 -11.29 -22.25
CA ARG A 255 -25.71 -12.01 -23.29
C ARG A 255 -26.14 -13.46 -23.45
N GLN A 256 -26.41 -14.16 -22.34
CA GLN A 256 -26.90 -15.54 -22.37
C GLN A 256 -28.24 -15.64 -23.10
N ARG A 257 -29.20 -14.76 -22.77
CA ARG A 257 -30.51 -14.68 -23.45
C ARG A 257 -30.39 -14.42 -24.96
N LEU A 258 -29.52 -13.49 -25.36
CA LEU A 258 -29.27 -13.18 -26.78
C LEU A 258 -28.67 -14.37 -27.54
N THR A 259 -27.81 -15.15 -26.88
CA THR A 259 -27.13 -16.31 -27.49
C THR A 259 -28.09 -17.49 -27.66
N GLU A 260 -28.99 -17.72 -26.69
CA GLU A 260 -30.07 -18.70 -26.78
C GLU A 260 -31.03 -18.38 -27.93
N HIS A 261 -31.40 -17.11 -28.11
CA HIS A 261 -32.30 -16.72 -29.19
C HIS A 261 -31.69 -16.91 -30.59
N THR A 262 -30.38 -16.65 -30.74
CA THR A 262 -29.67 -16.93 -32.01
C THR A 262 -29.58 -18.42 -32.34
N ARG A 263 -29.52 -19.29 -31.31
CA ARG A 263 -29.38 -20.74 -31.49
C ARG A 263 -30.69 -21.42 -31.93
N ASN A 264 -31.83 -20.77 -31.68
CA ASN A 264 -33.17 -21.28 -32.05
C ASN A 264 -33.64 -20.82 -33.45
N LEU A 265 -32.85 -20.04 -34.18
CA LEU A 265 -33.17 -19.67 -35.56
C LEU A 265 -32.84 -20.83 -36.52
N PRO A 266 -33.74 -21.17 -37.48
CA PRO A 266 -33.49 -22.24 -38.44
C PRO A 266 -32.25 -21.97 -39.28
N ASN A 267 -31.47 -23.02 -39.52
CA ASN A 267 -30.16 -23.01 -40.18
C ASN A 267 -30.26 -22.44 -41.62
N ARG A 268 -30.05 -21.14 -41.80
CA ARG A 268 -29.76 -20.58 -43.14
C ARG A 268 -28.28 -20.83 -43.44
N SER A 269 -28.05 -21.70 -44.41
CA SER A 269 -26.76 -22.03 -45.03
C SER A 269 -26.11 -20.81 -45.68
N GLY A 270 -25.54 -19.93 -44.86
CA GLY A 270 -24.64 -18.85 -45.27
C GLY A 270 -23.24 -19.10 -44.69
N PRO A 271 -22.18 -18.58 -45.33
CA PRO A 271 -20.80 -18.89 -44.94
C PRO A 271 -20.59 -18.58 -43.46
N GLN A 272 -20.21 -19.61 -42.71
CA GLN A 272 -19.90 -19.53 -41.28
C GLN A 272 -18.77 -18.50 -41.06
N ARG A 273 -19.14 -17.23 -40.86
CA ARG A 273 -18.25 -16.25 -40.22
C ARG A 273 -18.00 -16.78 -38.81
N LYS A 274 -16.82 -17.38 -38.61
CA LYS A 274 -16.31 -17.85 -37.32
C LYS A 274 -16.78 -16.92 -36.20
N HIS A 275 -17.70 -17.41 -35.38
CA HIS A 275 -18.37 -16.72 -34.26
C HIS A 275 -17.41 -16.37 -33.09
N SER A 276 -16.12 -16.13 -33.36
CA SER A 276 -15.08 -15.86 -32.36
C SER A 276 -15.19 -14.45 -31.74
N PHE A 277 -16.04 -13.57 -32.27
CA PHE A 277 -16.22 -12.22 -31.74
C PHE A 277 -17.14 -12.16 -30.51
N ILE A 278 -18.09 -13.11 -30.38
CA ILE A 278 -19.09 -13.13 -29.29
C ILE A 278 -18.52 -13.72 -27.99
N ASN A 279 -17.50 -14.58 -28.09
CA ASN A 279 -16.86 -15.23 -26.94
C ASN A 279 -15.76 -14.40 -26.26
N LYS A 280 -15.58 -13.12 -26.60
CA LYS A 280 -14.63 -12.29 -25.85
C LYS A 280 -15.13 -12.11 -24.42
N PRO A 281 -14.38 -12.62 -23.39
CA PRO A 281 -14.74 -12.40 -22.01
C PRO A 281 -14.88 -10.90 -21.76
N SER A 282 -15.78 -10.56 -20.82
CA SER A 282 -15.99 -9.20 -20.35
C SER A 282 -14.63 -8.48 -20.19
N PRO A 283 -14.51 -7.19 -20.57
CA PRO A 283 -13.27 -6.41 -20.44
C PRO A 283 -12.93 -6.08 -18.97
N THR A 284 -13.50 -6.83 -18.02
CA THR A 284 -13.11 -6.81 -16.63
C THR A 284 -11.67 -7.27 -16.51
N ASN A 285 -10.86 -6.44 -15.86
CA ASN A 285 -9.50 -6.80 -15.48
C ASN A 285 -9.57 -7.42 -14.07
N PRO A 286 -9.60 -8.76 -13.93
CA PRO A 286 -9.80 -9.43 -12.63
C PRO A 286 -8.79 -8.99 -11.59
N MET A 287 -7.59 -8.60 -12.03
CA MET A 287 -6.57 -7.97 -11.21
C MET A 287 -7.05 -6.73 -10.43
N LEU A 288 -7.83 -5.85 -11.05
CA LEU A 288 -8.29 -4.62 -10.38
C LEU A 288 -9.35 -4.91 -9.31
N ILE A 289 -10.17 -5.93 -9.55
CA ILE A 289 -11.14 -6.41 -8.55
C ILE A 289 -10.39 -6.96 -7.36
N ALA A 290 -9.38 -7.81 -7.59
CA ALA A 290 -8.57 -8.40 -6.53
C ALA A 290 -7.91 -7.34 -5.63
N VAL A 291 -7.32 -6.29 -6.21
CA VAL A 291 -6.72 -5.17 -5.45
C VAL A 291 -7.76 -4.47 -4.58
N SER A 292 -8.90 -4.10 -5.17
CA SER A 292 -9.94 -3.37 -4.44
C SER A 292 -10.58 -4.20 -3.32
N LEU A 293 -10.68 -5.52 -3.48
CA LEU A 293 -11.18 -6.43 -2.44
C LEU A 293 -10.15 -6.65 -1.34
N ALA A 294 -8.87 -6.83 -1.69
CA ALA A 294 -7.80 -6.94 -0.72
C ALA A 294 -7.71 -5.67 0.15
N TYR A 295 -7.83 -4.50 -0.45
CA TYR A 295 -7.89 -3.21 0.27
C TYR A 295 -9.01 -3.21 1.32
N LEU A 296 -10.25 -3.60 0.96
CA LEU A 296 -11.37 -3.64 1.91
C LEU A 296 -11.08 -4.54 3.11
N VAL A 297 -10.56 -5.75 2.86
CA VAL A 297 -10.27 -6.74 3.90
C VAL A 297 -9.14 -6.28 4.83
N LEU A 298 -8.09 -5.67 4.28
CA LEU A 298 -6.91 -5.28 5.03
C LEU A 298 -7.05 -3.92 5.75
N VAL A 299 -7.90 -3.01 5.26
CA VAL A 299 -8.08 -1.67 5.85
C VAL A 299 -9.25 -1.60 6.84
N PHE A 300 -10.33 -2.34 6.61
CA PHE A 300 -11.53 -2.25 7.44
C PHE A 300 -11.29 -2.55 8.94
N PRO A 301 -10.60 -3.65 9.33
CA PRO A 301 -10.40 -3.96 10.75
C PRO A 301 -9.59 -2.88 11.47
N LEU A 302 -8.58 -2.32 10.81
CA LEU A 302 -7.78 -1.23 11.37
C LEU A 302 -8.63 0.03 11.58
N GLY A 303 -9.44 0.42 10.59
CA GLY A 303 -10.32 1.58 10.70
C GLY A 303 -11.35 1.45 11.82
N ALA A 304 -11.92 0.26 12.01
CA ALA A 304 -12.84 -0.04 13.10
C ALA A 304 -12.17 0.17 14.48
N VAL A 305 -11.00 -0.44 14.69
CA VAL A 305 -10.29 -0.35 15.97
C VAL A 305 -9.79 1.06 16.25
N GLN A 306 -9.25 1.77 15.25
CA GLN A 306 -8.85 3.17 15.39
C GLN A 306 -10.02 4.08 15.78
N THR A 307 -11.23 3.80 15.28
CA THR A 307 -12.42 4.58 15.63
C THR A 307 -12.85 4.32 17.07
N VAL A 308 -12.83 3.05 17.51
CA VAL A 308 -13.11 2.69 18.90
C VAL A 308 -12.09 3.30 19.85
N GLU A 309 -10.80 3.25 19.50
CA GLU A 309 -9.72 3.85 20.28
C GLU A 309 -9.83 5.39 20.34
N LEU A 310 -10.17 6.05 19.23
CA LEU A 310 -10.40 7.49 19.21
C LEU A 310 -11.60 7.86 20.10
N TYR A 311 -12.72 7.15 19.96
CA TYR A 311 -13.90 7.34 20.81
C TYR A 311 -13.55 7.19 22.29
N TRP A 312 -12.81 6.14 22.63
CA TRP A 312 -12.34 5.88 23.99
C TRP A 312 -11.48 7.03 24.52
N ASN A 313 -10.47 7.46 23.76
CA ASN A 313 -9.55 8.52 24.17
C ASN A 313 -10.21 9.89 24.38
N LEU A 314 -11.34 10.13 23.73
CA LEU A 314 -12.09 11.38 23.79
C LEU A 314 -13.13 11.41 24.90
N HIS A 315 -13.86 10.30 25.10
CA HIS A 315 -14.97 10.26 26.04
C HIS A 315 -14.57 9.72 27.42
N HIS A 316 -13.44 9.02 27.51
CA HIS A 316 -12.94 8.43 28.76
C HIS A 316 -11.57 9.02 29.09
N HIS A 317 -11.58 10.18 29.75
CA HIS A 317 -10.37 10.80 30.29
C HIS A 317 -9.75 9.92 31.38
N ALA A 318 -8.43 10.01 31.54
CA ALA A 318 -7.73 9.29 32.59
C ALA A 318 -8.25 9.78 33.96
N PRO A 319 -8.87 8.92 34.78
CA PRO A 319 -9.29 9.31 36.11
C PRO A 319 -8.06 9.55 37.00
N ILE A 320 -8.13 10.54 37.87
CA ILE A 320 -7.03 10.86 38.80
C ILE A 320 -7.01 9.76 39.88
N SER A 321 -5.91 9.00 39.97
CA SER A 321 -5.75 7.91 40.92
C SER A 321 -5.29 8.45 42.28
N VAL A 322 -6.21 8.93 43.12
CA VAL A 322 -5.82 9.50 44.44
C VAL A 322 -6.36 8.74 45.65
N LEU A 323 -7.39 7.88 45.55
CA LEU A 323 -7.80 6.93 46.61
C LEU A 323 -8.90 5.97 46.10
N GLU A 324 -9.20 4.86 46.79
CA GLU A 324 -10.46 4.11 46.59
C GLU A 324 -11.65 5.09 46.81
N PRO A 325 -12.67 5.16 45.91
CA PRO A 325 -13.06 4.24 44.84
C PRO A 325 -12.51 4.55 43.43
N GLN A 326 -11.74 5.62 43.27
CA GLN A 326 -11.24 6.13 41.98
C GLN A 326 -10.17 5.24 41.34
N LYS A 327 -9.44 4.46 42.15
CA LYS A 327 -8.47 3.45 41.69
C LYS A 327 -9.09 2.38 40.79
N SER A 328 -10.29 1.88 41.10
CA SER A 328 -10.97 0.85 40.31
C SER A 328 -11.29 1.34 38.88
N ALA A 329 -11.74 2.60 38.75
CA ALA A 329 -12.01 3.24 37.48
C ALA A 329 -10.73 3.45 36.66
N TYR A 330 -9.62 3.83 37.31
CA TYR A 330 -8.31 3.93 36.68
C TYR A 330 -7.81 2.60 36.14
N VAL A 331 -7.92 1.54 36.94
CA VAL A 331 -7.53 0.19 36.53
C VAL A 331 -8.32 -0.25 35.30
N HIS A 332 -9.65 -0.14 35.33
CA HIS A 332 -10.49 -0.49 34.19
C HIS A 332 -10.13 0.33 32.94
N TRP A 333 -9.92 1.64 33.12
CA TRP A 333 -9.52 2.53 32.04
C TRP A 333 -8.21 2.11 31.38
N LEU A 334 -7.20 1.80 32.19
CA LEU A 334 -5.87 1.44 31.72
C LEU A 334 -5.85 0.05 31.05
N MET A 335 -6.55 -0.94 31.61
CA MET A 335 -6.70 -2.26 30.99
C MET A 335 -7.27 -2.16 29.57
N TYR A 336 -8.38 -1.42 29.42
CA TYR A 336 -9.03 -1.25 28.13
C TYR A 336 -8.14 -0.49 27.14
N LYS A 337 -7.45 0.56 27.60
CA LYS A 337 -6.49 1.31 26.79
C LYS A 337 -5.33 0.43 26.30
N ILE A 338 -4.74 -0.39 27.17
CA ILE A 338 -3.67 -1.35 26.82
C ILE A 338 -4.20 -2.35 25.77
N LEU A 339 -5.38 -2.91 25.99
CA LEU A 339 -5.98 -3.88 25.08
C LEU A 339 -6.21 -3.28 23.69
N LEU A 340 -6.85 -2.11 23.60
CA LEU A 340 -7.09 -1.41 22.33
C LEU A 340 -5.79 -1.10 21.60
N LYS A 341 -4.75 -0.64 22.31
CA LYS A 341 -3.43 -0.36 21.74
C LYS A 341 -2.86 -1.60 21.04
N TYR A 342 -2.88 -2.77 21.68
CA TYR A 342 -2.33 -3.99 21.09
C TYR A 342 -3.23 -4.60 20.01
N ILE A 343 -4.55 -4.50 20.12
CA ILE A 343 -5.48 -4.90 19.05
C ILE A 343 -5.24 -4.03 17.80
N ARG A 344 -5.09 -2.71 17.96
CA ARG A 344 -4.77 -1.80 16.86
C ARG A 344 -3.44 -2.17 16.22
N SER A 345 -2.41 -2.39 17.03
CA SER A 345 -1.09 -2.79 16.58
C SER A 345 -1.11 -4.11 15.79
N PHE A 346 -1.89 -5.09 16.25
CA PHE A 346 -2.07 -6.37 15.56
C PHE A 346 -2.72 -6.19 14.18
N PHE A 347 -3.83 -5.46 14.09
CA PHE A 347 -4.49 -5.18 12.81
C PHE A 347 -3.67 -4.25 11.91
N PHE A 348 -2.85 -3.37 12.48
CA PHE A 348 -1.90 -2.59 11.70
C PHE A 348 -0.91 -3.50 10.98
N GLY A 349 -0.45 -4.59 11.60
CA GLY A 349 0.41 -5.58 10.93
C GLY A 349 -0.25 -6.19 9.68
N PHE A 350 -1.55 -6.52 9.74
CA PHE A 350 -2.30 -6.97 8.54
C PHE A 350 -2.44 -5.86 7.50
N TYR A 351 -2.73 -4.65 7.93
CA TYR A 351 -2.83 -3.48 7.07
C TYR A 351 -1.56 -3.25 6.24
N GLN A 352 -0.37 -3.55 6.79
CA GLN A 352 0.90 -3.40 6.05
C GLN A 352 0.94 -4.25 4.76
N PHE A 353 0.29 -5.42 4.74
CA PHE A 353 0.24 -6.27 3.54
C PHE A 353 -0.42 -5.56 2.36
N ASN A 354 -1.29 -4.58 2.60
CA ASN A 354 -1.94 -3.80 1.54
C ASN A 354 -0.92 -3.13 0.61
N PHE A 355 0.27 -2.79 1.12
CA PHE A 355 1.33 -2.12 0.36
C PHE A 355 2.31 -3.08 -0.34
N ALA A 356 2.23 -4.39 -0.07
CA ALA A 356 3.18 -5.37 -0.59
C ALA A 356 2.51 -6.48 -1.42
N ILE A 357 1.23 -6.78 -1.19
CA ILE A 357 0.55 -7.92 -1.80
C ILE A 357 0.21 -7.71 -3.29
N ASN A 358 0.19 -6.46 -3.73
CA ASN A 358 -0.30 -6.05 -5.04
C ASN A 358 0.30 -6.84 -6.21
N PHE A 359 1.62 -7.08 -6.22
CA PHE A 359 2.27 -7.90 -7.25
C PHE A 359 1.67 -9.32 -7.35
N PHE A 360 1.39 -9.98 -6.22
CA PHE A 360 0.80 -11.31 -6.22
C PHE A 360 -0.61 -11.30 -6.78
N LEU A 361 -1.40 -10.27 -6.47
CA LEU A 361 -2.72 -10.06 -7.06
C LEU A 361 -2.61 -9.84 -8.57
N TYR A 362 -1.60 -9.10 -9.02
CA TYR A 362 -1.33 -8.84 -10.44
C TYR A 362 -0.96 -10.12 -11.18
N PHE A 363 -0.15 -10.97 -10.55
CA PHE A 363 0.26 -12.24 -11.11
C PHE A 363 -0.89 -13.27 -11.17
N ALA A 364 -1.67 -13.38 -10.09
CA ALA A 364 -2.76 -14.35 -9.99
C ALA A 364 -3.91 -13.99 -10.94
N ALA A 365 -4.31 -12.71 -10.95
CA ALA A 365 -5.50 -12.25 -11.64
C ALA A 365 -5.22 -11.49 -12.95
N GLY A 366 -3.96 -11.16 -13.28
CA GLY A 366 -3.58 -10.46 -14.51
C GLY A 366 -2.99 -11.38 -15.57
N VAL A 367 -3.80 -11.80 -16.56
CA VAL A 367 -3.34 -12.72 -17.64
C VAL A 367 -2.22 -12.09 -18.48
N GLU A 368 -2.37 -10.83 -18.89
CA GLU A 368 -1.37 -10.13 -19.70
C GLU A 368 -0.06 -9.89 -18.92
N PHE A 369 -0.18 -9.51 -17.65
CA PHE A 369 0.94 -9.32 -16.74
C PHE A 369 1.73 -10.63 -16.58
N ARG A 370 1.03 -11.74 -16.28
CA ARG A 370 1.63 -13.07 -16.13
C ARG A 370 2.32 -13.56 -17.40
N ARG A 371 1.68 -13.43 -18.57
CA ARG A 371 2.27 -13.84 -19.86
C ARG A 371 3.55 -13.06 -20.17
N TYR A 372 3.55 -11.75 -19.91
CA TYR A 372 4.73 -10.93 -20.15
C TYR A 372 5.89 -11.31 -19.22
N LEU A 373 5.61 -11.51 -17.93
CA LEU A 373 6.61 -11.96 -16.96
C LEU A 373 7.21 -13.31 -17.35
N GLN A 374 6.38 -14.30 -17.69
CA GLN A 374 6.84 -15.61 -18.15
C GLN A 374 7.74 -15.53 -19.39
N LYS A 375 7.39 -14.66 -20.37
CA LYS A 375 8.23 -14.45 -21.56
C LYS A 375 9.59 -13.84 -21.20
N ARG A 376 9.63 -12.87 -20.27
CA ARG A 376 10.88 -12.25 -19.82
C ARG A 376 11.75 -13.22 -19.04
N VAL A 377 11.17 -13.97 -18.10
CA VAL A 377 11.87 -15.00 -17.33
C VAL A 377 12.46 -16.06 -18.26
N LYS A 378 11.70 -16.58 -19.23
CA LYS A 378 12.21 -17.54 -20.24
C LYS A 378 13.39 -16.98 -21.04
N ARG A 379 13.34 -15.70 -21.44
CA ARG A 379 14.47 -15.05 -22.13
C ARG A 379 15.69 -14.92 -21.22
N MET A 380 15.52 -14.55 -19.96
CA MET A 380 16.63 -14.47 -19.00
C MET A 380 17.28 -15.84 -18.76
N TYR A 381 16.47 -16.89 -18.57
CA TYR A 381 16.97 -18.26 -18.46
C TYR A 381 17.72 -18.69 -19.72
N ALA A 382 17.18 -18.43 -20.92
CA ALA A 382 17.85 -18.77 -22.18
C ALA A 382 19.21 -18.06 -22.34
N VAL A 383 19.31 -16.79 -21.94
CA VAL A 383 20.58 -16.03 -21.96
C VAL A 383 21.56 -16.55 -20.91
N ALA A 384 21.09 -16.90 -19.72
CA ALA A 384 21.93 -17.47 -18.66
C ALA A 384 22.49 -18.83 -19.08
N THR A 385 21.66 -19.71 -19.65
CA THR A 385 22.10 -21.00 -20.18
C THR A 385 23.09 -20.84 -21.34
N ALA A 386 22.87 -19.89 -22.24
CA ALA A 386 23.81 -19.62 -23.34
C ALA A 386 25.18 -19.11 -22.83
N LYS A 387 25.19 -18.26 -21.79
CA LYS A 387 26.44 -17.80 -21.15
C LYS A 387 27.17 -18.93 -20.41
N CYS A 388 26.45 -19.81 -19.70
CA CYS A 388 27.06 -20.97 -19.04
C CYS A 388 27.62 -22.00 -20.03
N SER A 389 26.96 -22.21 -21.18
CA SER A 389 27.48 -23.09 -22.23
C SER A 389 28.74 -22.53 -22.90
N CYS A 390 28.87 -21.21 -23.03
CA CYS A 390 30.07 -20.59 -23.61
C CYS A 390 31.25 -20.55 -22.62
N GLY A 391 31.00 -20.43 -21.32
CA GLY A 391 32.04 -20.43 -20.28
C GLY A 391 32.66 -21.81 -19.98
N ARG A 392 32.00 -22.91 -20.37
CA ARG A 392 32.56 -24.27 -20.25
C ARG A 392 33.51 -24.67 -21.38
N ILE A 393 33.58 -23.89 -22.46
CA ILE A 393 34.42 -24.19 -23.63
C ILE A 393 35.82 -23.57 -23.48
N THR A 394 36.03 -22.67 -22.51
CA THR A 394 37.32 -21.97 -22.31
C THR A 394 38.30 -22.65 -21.35
N GLU A 395 37.99 -23.82 -20.78
CA GLU A 395 38.92 -24.59 -19.93
C GLU A 395 39.54 -25.82 -20.60
N GLY A 396 39.23 -26.08 -21.88
CA GLY A 396 39.85 -27.16 -22.66
C GLY A 396 40.85 -26.61 -23.68
N ASN A 397 42.14 -26.85 -23.48
CA ASN A 397 43.17 -26.62 -24.51
C ASN A 397 42.83 -27.42 -25.79
N GLY A 398 42.34 -26.74 -26.82
CA GLY A 398 42.08 -27.27 -28.16
C GLY A 398 41.68 -26.15 -29.12
N PRO A 399 42.07 -26.19 -30.40
CA PRO A 399 42.14 -25.01 -31.25
C PRO A 399 40.76 -24.44 -31.60
N LEU A 400 40.69 -23.09 -31.61
CA LEU A 400 39.55 -22.29 -32.05
C LEU A 400 39.10 -22.69 -33.47
N GLN A 401 38.04 -23.49 -33.58
CA GLN A 401 37.20 -23.53 -34.76
C GLN A 401 35.82 -24.12 -34.43
N SER A 402 34.77 -23.44 -34.91
CA SER A 402 33.35 -23.82 -34.85
C SER A 402 32.56 -23.41 -33.59
N CYS A 403 32.20 -22.12 -33.52
CA CYS A 403 30.94 -21.67 -32.94
C CYS A 403 30.36 -20.49 -33.74
N ALA A 404 30.35 -20.62 -35.07
CA ALA A 404 29.77 -19.65 -36.00
C ALA A 404 28.97 -20.36 -37.09
N SER A 405 28.01 -21.21 -36.74
CA SER A 405 27.18 -21.89 -37.76
C SER A 405 25.85 -22.46 -37.28
N ASN A 406 25.26 -21.99 -36.16
CA ASN A 406 23.91 -22.42 -35.78
C ASN A 406 22.96 -21.31 -35.27
N ALA A 407 23.29 -20.04 -35.51
CA ALA A 407 22.38 -18.92 -35.22
C ALA A 407 21.57 -18.43 -36.43
N SER A 408 21.58 -19.16 -37.56
CA SER A 408 21.04 -18.65 -38.84
C SER A 408 19.66 -19.20 -39.24
N ASN A 409 19.09 -20.21 -38.56
CA ASN A 409 17.86 -20.88 -39.04
C ASN A 409 16.58 -20.64 -38.22
N ALA A 410 16.49 -19.53 -37.48
CA ALA A 410 15.28 -19.15 -36.78
C ALA A 410 14.75 -17.75 -37.14
N THR A 411 14.79 -17.38 -38.42
CA THR A 411 14.03 -16.18 -38.89
C THR A 411 13.69 -16.25 -40.38
N SER A 412 12.58 -16.91 -40.69
CA SER A 412 11.81 -16.74 -41.93
C SER A 412 10.40 -17.23 -41.63
N THR A 413 9.44 -16.39 -41.25
CA THR A 413 8.62 -15.64 -42.21
C THR A 413 7.65 -14.71 -41.46
N SER A 414 7.60 -13.45 -41.88
CA SER A 414 6.42 -12.57 -42.11
C SER A 414 6.76 -11.11 -41.81
N ALA A 415 6.95 -10.38 -42.90
CA ALA A 415 7.23 -8.96 -42.97
C ALA A 415 5.99 -8.09 -42.69
N LEU A 416 6.21 -6.92 -42.08
CA LEU A 416 5.54 -5.61 -42.29
C LEU A 416 6.30 -4.55 -41.44
N PRO A 417 6.30 -3.26 -41.81
CA PRO A 417 7.52 -2.46 -41.92
C PRO A 417 7.81 -1.61 -40.69
N LEU A 418 9.09 -1.53 -40.29
CA LEU A 418 9.57 -0.53 -39.33
C LEU A 418 10.18 0.64 -40.08
N HIS A 419 9.62 1.82 -39.82
CA HIS A 419 10.21 3.13 -40.06
C HIS A 419 11.64 3.20 -39.52
N SER A 420 12.51 3.79 -40.32
CA SER A 420 13.89 4.16 -39.99
C SER A 420 13.94 5.16 -38.83
N SER A 421 14.74 4.84 -37.82
CA SER A 421 15.28 5.81 -36.85
C SER A 421 16.73 6.14 -37.22
N PRO A 422 17.16 7.41 -37.21
CA PRO A 422 18.44 7.83 -37.77
C PRO A 422 19.63 7.56 -36.84
N SER A 423 20.78 7.39 -37.48
CA SER A 423 22.10 7.16 -36.91
C SER A 423 22.67 8.34 -36.13
N THR A 424 23.55 8.00 -35.19
CA THR A 424 24.25 8.80 -34.18
C THR A 424 25.22 9.85 -34.71
N SER A 425 25.14 10.24 -35.98
CA SER A 425 25.96 11.31 -36.59
C SER A 425 25.21 12.65 -36.73
N THR A 426 23.93 12.72 -36.34
CA THR A 426 23.11 13.95 -36.47
C THR A 426 23.08 14.79 -35.17
N LEU A 427 23.71 14.33 -34.09
CA LEU A 427 23.60 14.95 -32.76
C LEU A 427 24.66 16.03 -32.46
N VAL A 428 25.63 16.23 -33.37
CA VAL A 428 26.72 17.22 -33.19
C VAL A 428 26.48 18.52 -33.99
N GLN A 429 25.46 18.58 -34.87
CA GLN A 429 25.14 19.79 -35.63
C GLN A 429 23.97 20.63 -35.08
N MET A 430 23.35 20.26 -33.95
CA MET A 430 22.26 21.04 -33.33
C MET A 430 22.69 21.98 -32.19
N VAL A 431 23.99 22.06 -31.87
CA VAL A 431 24.48 22.92 -30.77
C VAL A 431 24.81 24.35 -31.23
N ASN A 432 24.89 24.64 -32.54
CA ASN A 432 25.22 25.96 -33.05
C ASN A 432 24.24 26.42 -34.15
N ALA A 433 23.09 26.99 -33.75
CA ALA A 433 22.31 27.87 -34.62
C ALA A 433 21.57 28.95 -33.77
N PRO A 434 21.54 30.22 -34.20
CA PRO A 434 21.15 31.35 -33.36
C PRO A 434 19.62 31.47 -33.20
N MET A 435 19.19 31.87 -32.00
CA MET A 435 17.78 32.10 -31.64
C MET A 435 17.17 33.25 -32.46
N ASN A 436 16.06 32.98 -33.13
CA ASN A 436 15.26 33.97 -33.84
C ASN A 436 14.32 34.70 -32.87
N MET A 437 14.40 36.02 -32.84
CA MET A 437 13.70 36.95 -31.94
C MET A 437 12.23 37.13 -32.36
N ALA A 438 11.41 36.06 -32.27
CA ALA A 438 9.98 36.13 -32.61
C ALA A 438 9.05 35.29 -31.70
N GLN A 439 9.57 34.54 -30.73
CA GLN A 439 8.75 33.73 -29.80
C GLN A 439 8.67 34.27 -28.37
N LEU A 440 9.26 35.43 -28.08
CA LEU A 440 9.29 36.04 -26.75
C LEU A 440 8.19 37.11 -26.52
N LYS A 441 6.97 36.91 -27.04
CA LYS A 441 5.88 37.91 -26.90
C LYS A 441 4.49 37.35 -26.55
N MET A 442 4.41 36.13 -25.99
CA MET A 442 3.15 35.55 -25.47
C MET A 442 3.27 35.02 -24.04
N MET A 443 4.04 35.69 -23.19
CA MET A 443 4.09 35.45 -21.74
C MET A 443 4.10 36.77 -20.95
N THR A 444 3.24 37.71 -21.34
CA THR A 444 2.84 38.85 -20.54
C THR A 444 1.41 39.23 -20.90
N LEU A 445 0.46 38.63 -20.18
CA LEU A 445 -0.83 39.19 -19.74
C LEU A 445 -1.51 38.22 -18.78
#